data_AF-F1R892-F1
#
_entry.id   AF-F1R892-F1
#
_cell.length_a   1.000
_cell.length_b   1.000
_cell.length_c   1.000
_cell.angle_alpha   90.00
_cell.angle_beta   90.00
_cell.angle_gamma   90.00
#
_symmetry.space_group_name_H-M   'P 1'
#
loop_
_entity.id
_entity.type
_entity.pdbx_description
1 polymer ?
#
loop_
_entity_poly.entity_id
_entity_poly.type
_entity_poly.pdbx_seq_one_letter_code
_entity_poly.pdbx_strand_id
1 'polypeptide(L)'
;MSEEQITIKANHVTNASLESTRRIAQMTEECLNMGAETMTMLDEQGEKLHNVKRELGHINQDIKQAQANLNKLSSWTWKSFCSRLKPTKRESTSKQASKPKERQNVASCHPAAVQKGQAVSAESTAPSGPYITRITNDERENEMEDNLTKLGHCIKIIRDQTLEINNKLDEQNKTIQDIQNDVDQANDDVATANKQAKKC
;
A
#
# COMPACT_ATOMS: atom_id res chain seq x y z
N MET A 1 48.50 -35.33 -15.01
CA MET A 1 47.16 -35.85 -15.37
C MET A 1 47.26 -36.35 -16.80
N SER A 2 46.75 -37.54 -17.11
CA SER A 2 46.70 -38.01 -18.50
C SER A 2 45.66 -37.23 -19.31
N GLU A 3 45.81 -37.16 -20.63
CA GLU A 3 44.84 -36.53 -21.54
C GLU A 3 43.43 -37.14 -21.37
N GLU A 4 43.38 -38.45 -21.13
CA GLU A 4 42.15 -39.17 -20.83
C GLU A 4 41.47 -38.64 -19.55
N GLN A 5 42.22 -38.43 -18.46
CA GLN A 5 41.66 -37.87 -17.22
C GLN A 5 41.13 -36.46 -17.42
N ILE A 6 41.80 -35.64 -18.23
CA ILE A 6 41.35 -34.28 -18.56
C ILE A 6 40.03 -34.36 -19.34
N THR A 7 39.95 -35.23 -20.33
CA THR A 7 38.77 -35.43 -21.17
C THR A 7 37.56 -35.93 -20.36
N ILE A 8 37.77 -36.89 -19.46
CA ILE A 8 36.72 -37.38 -18.56
C ILE A 8 36.21 -36.25 -17.67
N LYS A 9 37.11 -35.46 -17.08
CA LYS A 9 36.74 -34.31 -16.24
C LYS A 9 35.99 -33.24 -17.02
N ALA A 10 36.43 -32.91 -18.24
CA ALA A 10 35.77 -31.93 -19.10
C ALA A 10 34.34 -32.36 -19.40
N ASN A 11 34.14 -33.60 -19.84
CA ASN A 11 32.80 -34.14 -20.11
C ASN A 11 31.91 -34.15 -18.85
N HIS A 12 32.48 -34.49 -17.70
CA HIS A 12 31.74 -34.45 -16.44
C HIS A 12 31.25 -33.03 -16.11
N VAL A 13 32.12 -32.02 -16.24
CA VAL A 13 31.77 -30.62 -16.00
C VAL A 13 30.73 -30.12 -17.00
N THR A 14 30.86 -30.45 -18.28
CA THR A 14 29.87 -30.08 -19.32
C THR A 14 28.50 -30.69 -19.01
N ASN A 15 28.44 -31.98 -18.69
CA ASN A 15 27.17 -32.64 -18.36
C ASN A 15 26.55 -32.06 -17.08
N ALA A 16 27.37 -31.80 -16.05
CA ALA A 16 26.89 -31.17 -14.81
C ALA A 16 26.37 -29.74 -15.05
N SER A 17 27.03 -28.99 -15.93
CA SER A 17 26.61 -27.63 -16.32
C SER A 17 25.29 -27.66 -17.07
N LEU A 18 25.11 -28.60 -18.00
CA LEU A 18 23.86 -28.80 -18.71
C LEU A 18 22.72 -29.14 -17.74
N GLU A 19 22.92 -30.09 -16.83
CA GLU A 19 21.95 -30.39 -15.77
C GLU A 19 21.65 -29.18 -14.88
N SER A 20 22.64 -28.32 -14.63
CA SER A 20 22.42 -27.07 -13.91
C SER A 20 21.49 -26.13 -14.69
N THR A 21 21.67 -25.99 -16.01
CA THR A 21 20.79 -25.15 -16.83
C THR A 21 19.35 -25.67 -16.84
N ARG A 22 19.16 -27.00 -16.86
CA ARG A 22 17.82 -27.62 -16.78
C ARG A 22 17.12 -27.32 -15.46
N ARG A 23 17.82 -27.48 -14.33
CA ARG A 23 17.27 -27.14 -13.00
C ARG A 23 16.91 -25.67 -12.89
N ILE A 24 17.77 -24.79 -13.41
CA ILE A 24 17.49 -23.34 -13.39
C ILE A 24 16.27 -23.02 -14.25
N ALA A 25 16.11 -23.64 -15.42
CA ALA A 25 14.93 -23.46 -16.25
C ALA A 25 13.64 -23.83 -15.50
N GLN A 26 13.62 -24.99 -14.83
CA GLN A 26 12.49 -25.41 -14.01
C GLN A 26 12.21 -24.42 -12.87
N MET A 27 13.24 -24.04 -12.11
CA MET A 27 13.09 -23.08 -11.02
C MET A 27 12.55 -21.74 -11.52
N THR A 28 12.94 -21.32 -12.72
CA THR A 28 12.48 -20.05 -13.29
C THR A 28 11.02 -20.13 -13.72
N GLU A 29 10.56 -21.26 -14.24
CA GLU A 29 9.14 -21.50 -14.51
C GLU A 29 8.30 -21.50 -13.21
N GLU A 30 8.81 -22.13 -12.16
CA GLU A 30 8.20 -22.08 -10.82
C GLU A 30 8.13 -20.63 -10.30
N CYS A 31 9.19 -19.84 -10.45
CA CYS A 31 9.20 -18.42 -10.08
C CYS A 31 8.18 -17.58 -10.88
N LEU A 32 8.01 -17.85 -12.18
CA LEU A 32 7.03 -17.15 -13.02
C LEU A 32 5.59 -17.41 -12.53
N ASN A 33 5.30 -18.68 -12.20
CA ASN A 33 4.00 -19.07 -11.67
C ASN A 33 3.75 -18.43 -10.29
N MET A 34 4.76 -18.45 -9.42
CA MET A 34 4.69 -17.80 -8.10
C MET A 34 4.49 -16.27 -8.23
N GLY A 35 5.15 -15.63 -9.20
CA GLY A 35 4.96 -14.22 -9.50
C GLY A 35 3.54 -13.91 -9.95
N ALA A 36 2.96 -14.74 -10.81
CA ALA A 36 1.58 -14.60 -11.28
C ALA A 36 0.54 -14.81 -10.16
N GLU A 37 0.74 -15.83 -9.31
CA GLU A 37 -0.10 -16.07 -8.14
C GLU A 37 -0.01 -14.91 -7.14
N THR A 38 1.19 -14.42 -6.88
CA THR A 38 1.42 -13.26 -6.02
C THR A 38 0.71 -12.01 -6.55
N MET A 39 0.77 -11.78 -7.86
CA MET A 39 0.06 -10.66 -8.49
C MET A 39 -1.45 -10.75 -8.26
N THR A 40 -2.02 -11.94 -8.45
CA THR A 40 -3.45 -12.20 -8.23
C THR A 40 -3.84 -11.92 -6.78
N MET A 41 -3.05 -12.41 -5.82
CA MET A 41 -3.29 -12.16 -4.40
C MET A 41 -3.21 -10.67 -4.04
N LEU A 42 -2.27 -9.93 -4.64
CA LEU A 42 -2.15 -8.49 -4.43
C LEU A 42 -3.34 -7.74 -5.01
N ASP A 43 -3.87 -8.13 -6.17
CA ASP A 43 -5.08 -7.53 -6.73
C ASP A 43 -6.28 -7.71 -5.81
N GLU A 44 -6.53 -8.93 -5.35
CA GLU A 44 -7.60 -9.21 -4.39
C GLU A 44 -7.42 -8.45 -3.06
N GLN A 45 -6.17 -8.35 -2.58
CA GLN A 45 -5.85 -7.59 -1.38
C GLN A 45 -6.12 -6.09 -1.58
N GLY A 46 -5.74 -5.54 -2.74
CA GLY A 46 -6.00 -4.15 -3.10
C GLY A 46 -7.48 -3.83 -3.11
N GLU A 47 -8.31 -4.69 -3.70
CA GLU A 47 -9.77 -4.54 -3.68
C GLU A 47 -10.34 -4.56 -2.27
N LYS A 48 -9.85 -5.48 -1.41
CA LYS A 48 -10.26 -5.54 0.00
C LYS A 48 -9.90 -4.24 0.74
N LEU A 49 -8.71 -3.69 0.53
CA LEU A 49 -8.31 -2.40 1.12
C LEU A 49 -9.21 -1.26 0.64
N HIS A 50 -9.53 -1.19 -0.64
CA HIS A 50 -10.47 -0.19 -1.16
C HIS A 50 -11.87 -0.33 -0.56
N ASN A 51 -12.34 -1.56 -0.35
CA ASN A 51 -13.62 -1.81 0.31
C ASN A 51 -13.59 -1.31 1.76
N VAL A 52 -12.55 -1.65 2.54
CA VAL A 52 -12.38 -1.15 3.92
C VAL A 52 -12.37 0.38 3.95
N LYS A 53 -11.62 1.04 3.06
CA LYS A 53 -11.57 2.50 2.98
C LYS A 53 -12.94 3.11 2.68
N ARG A 54 -13.73 2.47 1.81
CA ARG A 54 -15.11 2.91 1.50
C ARG A 54 -16.03 2.77 2.71
N GLU A 55 -16.00 1.62 3.39
CA GLU A 55 -16.78 1.38 4.60
C GLU A 55 -16.42 2.37 5.72
N LEU A 56 -15.13 2.69 5.89
CA LEU A 56 -14.70 3.75 6.81
C LEU A 56 -15.25 5.13 6.43
N GLY A 57 -15.34 5.42 5.14
CA GLY A 57 -16.02 6.62 4.64
C GLY A 57 -17.49 6.68 5.06
N HIS A 58 -18.22 5.56 5.01
CA HIS A 58 -19.60 5.47 5.48
C HIS A 58 -19.71 5.64 7.00
N ILE A 59 -18.85 4.97 7.76
CA ILE A 59 -18.77 5.11 9.22
C ILE A 59 -18.54 6.59 9.60
N ASN A 60 -17.61 7.27 8.93
CA ASN A 60 -17.33 8.69 9.18
C ASN A 60 -18.53 9.60 8.86
N GLN A 61 -19.32 9.27 7.84
CA GLN A 61 -20.57 9.99 7.55
C GLN A 61 -21.62 9.76 8.64
N ASP A 62 -21.79 8.52 9.10
CA ASP A 62 -22.73 8.15 10.15
C ASP A 62 -22.39 8.82 11.48
N ILE A 63 -21.10 8.88 11.84
CA ILE A 63 -20.64 9.58 13.04
C ILE A 63 -20.98 11.08 12.95
N LYS A 64 -20.71 11.73 11.81
CA LYS A 64 -21.07 13.14 11.60
C LYS A 64 -22.58 13.38 11.73
N GLN A 65 -23.39 12.48 11.17
CA GLN A 65 -24.84 12.56 11.29
C GLN A 65 -25.30 12.36 12.75
N ALA A 66 -24.70 11.43 13.48
CA ALA A 66 -24.97 11.21 14.89
C ALA A 66 -24.61 12.44 15.73
N GLN A 67 -23.45 13.06 15.52
CA GLN A 67 -23.04 14.31 16.17
C GLN A 67 -24.03 15.45 15.86
N ALA A 68 -24.47 15.59 14.61
CA ALA A 68 -25.48 16.59 14.23
C ALA A 68 -26.84 16.35 14.93
N ASN A 69 -27.27 15.10 15.05
CA ASN A 69 -28.49 14.73 15.76
C ASN A 69 -28.38 15.03 17.27
N LEU A 70 -27.25 14.72 17.89
CA LEU A 70 -26.97 15.05 19.29
C LEU A 70 -26.94 16.57 19.52
N ASN A 71 -26.40 17.36 18.58
CA ASN A 71 -26.41 18.82 18.63
C ASN A 71 -27.83 19.40 18.56
N LYS A 72 -28.69 18.80 17.73
CA LYS A 72 -30.12 19.19 17.67
C LYS A 72 -30.83 18.84 18.98
N LEU A 73 -30.58 17.65 19.54
CA LEU A 73 -31.17 17.21 20.79
C LEU A 73 -30.74 18.11 21.96
N SER A 74 -29.45 18.40 22.10
CA SER A 74 -28.94 19.28 23.15
C SER A 74 -29.49 20.71 23.03
N SER A 75 -29.66 21.23 21.80
CA SER A 75 -30.33 22.52 21.57
C SER A 75 -31.79 22.49 22.00
N TRP A 76 -32.50 21.39 21.73
CA TRP A 76 -33.90 21.21 22.09
C TRP A 76 -34.11 21.05 23.60
N THR A 77 -33.27 20.27 24.28
CA THR A 77 -33.32 20.13 25.75
C THR A 77 -33.02 21.46 26.43
N TRP A 78 -32.00 22.19 25.97
CA TRP A 78 -31.68 23.53 26.48
C TRP A 78 -32.83 24.53 26.28
N LYS A 79 -33.42 24.58 25.08
CA LYS A 79 -34.57 25.45 24.80
C LYS A 79 -35.78 25.11 25.68
N SER A 80 -36.04 23.82 25.89
CA SER A 80 -37.14 23.33 26.74
C SER A 80 -36.93 23.65 28.23
N PHE A 81 -35.67 23.62 28.69
CA PHE A 81 -35.31 24.01 30.04
C PHE A 81 -35.39 25.54 30.24
N CYS A 82 -34.82 26.32 29.31
CA CYS A 82 -34.90 27.79 29.38
C CYS A 82 -36.32 28.32 29.20
N SER A 83 -37.20 27.67 28.42
CA SER A 83 -38.60 28.12 28.29
C SER A 83 -39.37 27.97 29.59
N ARG A 84 -39.04 26.97 30.43
CA ARG A 84 -39.61 26.83 31.78
C ARG A 84 -39.08 27.86 32.76
N LEU A 85 -37.86 28.36 32.55
CA LEU A 85 -37.23 29.35 33.41
C LEU A 85 -37.51 30.80 33.00
N LYS A 86 -38.20 31.06 31.88
CA LYS A 86 -38.65 32.42 31.58
C LYS A 86 -39.70 32.82 32.62
N PRO A 87 -39.40 33.76 33.53
CA PRO A 87 -40.44 34.34 34.36
C PRO A 87 -41.42 34.97 33.39
N THR A 88 -42.71 34.68 33.58
CA THR A 88 -43.80 35.42 32.97
C THR A 88 -43.46 36.89 33.00
N LYS A 89 -43.26 37.50 31.81
CA LYS A 89 -43.04 38.92 31.66
C LYS A 89 -44.19 39.65 32.36
N ARG A 90 -43.98 40.07 33.61
CA ARG A 90 -44.58 41.29 34.12
C ARG A 90 -43.72 42.41 33.57
N GLU A 91 -44.39 43.19 32.75
CA GLU A 91 -43.96 44.45 32.18
C GLU A 91 -43.41 45.37 33.27
N SER A 92 -42.10 45.61 33.25
CA SER A 92 -41.52 46.85 33.77
C SER A 92 -40.16 47.11 33.16
N THR A 93 -39.97 48.38 32.84
CA THR A 93 -38.96 49.00 32.02
C THR A 93 -37.59 49.16 32.71
N SER A 94 -36.55 49.14 31.87
CA SER A 94 -35.41 50.08 31.88
C SER A 94 -34.00 49.57 32.27
N LYS A 95 -33.05 49.94 31.39
CA LYS A 95 -31.60 50.23 31.58
C LYS A 95 -30.64 49.03 31.74
N GLN A 96 -29.78 48.64 30.77
CA GLN A 96 -28.63 49.29 30.09
C GLN A 96 -27.27 48.79 30.66
N ALA A 97 -26.32 48.52 29.73
CA ALA A 97 -24.87 48.23 29.88
C ALA A 97 -24.47 46.79 30.29
N SER A 98 -23.39 46.15 29.83
CA SER A 98 -22.38 46.38 28.78
C SER A 98 -21.62 45.06 28.49
N LYS A 99 -20.93 44.98 27.34
CA LYS A 99 -20.01 43.94 26.79
C LYS A 99 -18.73 43.73 27.66
N PRO A 100 -17.70 42.86 27.38
CA PRO A 100 -17.27 42.13 26.14
C PRO A 100 -16.82 40.65 26.29
N LYS A 101 -16.95 39.74 25.31
CA LYS A 101 -16.01 39.32 24.23
C LYS A 101 -14.53 39.11 24.61
N GLU A 102 -14.10 37.85 24.61
CA GLU A 102 -12.72 37.45 24.28
C GLU A 102 -12.73 36.14 23.47
N ARG A 103 -11.98 36.15 22.36
CA ARG A 103 -11.83 35.09 21.37
C ARG A 103 -10.40 34.59 21.48
N GLN A 104 -10.16 33.29 21.45
CA GLN A 104 -8.84 32.77 21.08
C GLN A 104 -8.99 31.52 20.22
N ASN A 105 -8.89 31.77 18.92
CA ASN A 105 -8.51 30.80 17.90
C ASN A 105 -6.99 30.63 17.97
N VAL A 106 -6.49 29.40 17.99
CA VAL A 106 -5.16 29.11 17.49
C VAL A 106 -5.24 27.81 16.68
N ALA A 107 -5.18 27.99 15.37
CA ALA A 107 -4.87 26.96 14.40
C ALA A 107 -3.34 26.88 14.24
N SER A 108 -2.80 25.70 14.04
CA SER A 108 -1.64 25.52 13.15
C SER A 108 -1.55 24.07 12.72
N CYS A 109 -1.74 23.85 11.43
CA CYS A 109 -1.63 22.59 10.72
C CYS A 109 -0.42 22.69 9.76
N HIS A 110 0.07 21.53 9.31
CA HIS A 110 0.77 21.27 8.03
C HIS A 110 2.32 21.25 7.92
N PRO A 111 2.88 20.52 6.89
CA PRO A 111 3.81 19.43 7.13
C PRO A 111 5.05 19.40 6.18
N ALA A 112 5.78 18.28 6.23
CA ALA A 112 6.46 17.56 5.14
C ALA A 112 7.53 18.29 4.31
N ALA A 113 8.79 17.89 4.54
CA ALA A 113 9.89 18.07 3.59
C ALA A 113 10.19 16.72 2.91
N VAL A 114 9.90 16.68 1.61
CA VAL A 114 10.24 15.63 0.65
C VAL A 114 11.68 15.85 0.17
N GLN A 115 12.55 14.83 0.25
CA GLN A 115 13.81 14.74 -0.50
C GLN A 115 13.74 13.47 -1.35
N LYS A 116 13.46 13.57 -2.66
CA LYS A 116 14.43 13.71 -3.77
C LYS A 116 15.41 12.52 -3.74
N GLY A 117 15.20 11.44 -4.47
CA GLY A 117 15.00 11.41 -5.91
C GLY A 117 16.37 11.34 -6.60
N GLN A 118 17.04 10.18 -6.51
CA GLN A 118 18.26 9.87 -7.24
C GLN A 118 17.99 8.64 -8.11
N ALA A 119 17.53 8.91 -9.34
CA ALA A 119 17.46 7.93 -10.40
C ALA A 119 18.89 7.70 -10.91
N VAL A 120 19.47 6.56 -10.54
CA VAL A 120 20.74 6.11 -11.11
C VAL A 120 20.40 5.30 -12.35
N SER A 121 20.53 5.92 -13.52
CA SER A 121 20.50 5.25 -14.82
C SER A 121 21.62 4.22 -14.87
N ALA A 122 21.29 2.95 -14.61
CA ALA A 122 22.12 1.82 -14.97
C ALA A 122 21.47 1.12 -16.16
N GLU A 123 21.61 1.73 -17.33
CA GLU A 123 21.33 1.11 -18.62
C GLU A 123 22.44 0.07 -18.88
N SER A 124 22.37 -1.04 -18.16
CA SER A 124 23.25 -2.19 -18.37
C SER A 124 22.84 -2.84 -19.68
N THR A 125 23.45 -2.39 -20.79
CA THR A 125 23.39 -3.05 -22.10
C THR A 125 23.63 -4.54 -21.89
N ALA A 126 22.58 -5.36 -22.01
CA ALA A 126 22.70 -6.80 -21.89
C ALA A 126 23.69 -7.29 -22.97
N PRO A 127 24.64 -8.18 -22.65
CA PRO A 127 25.60 -8.68 -23.62
C PRO A 127 24.83 -9.38 -24.75
N SER A 128 24.86 -8.78 -25.95
CA SER A 128 24.16 -9.24 -27.16
C SER A 128 24.91 -10.39 -27.87
N GLY A 129 25.49 -11.31 -27.10
CA GLY A 129 26.26 -12.45 -27.61
C GLY A 129 25.71 -13.79 -27.11
N PRO A 130 26.18 -14.90 -27.69
CA PRO A 130 25.86 -16.22 -27.19
C PRO A 130 26.31 -16.36 -25.73
N TYR A 131 25.51 -17.03 -24.92
CA TYR A 131 25.83 -17.28 -23.51
C TYR A 131 26.94 -18.32 -23.34
N ILE A 132 27.00 -19.31 -24.24
CA ILE A 132 27.93 -20.42 -24.26
C ILE A 132 29.04 -20.17 -25.27
N THR A 133 30.28 -20.14 -24.78
CA THR A 133 31.46 -20.20 -25.66
C THR A 133 31.61 -21.62 -26.18
N ARG A 134 31.54 -21.78 -27.50
CA ARG A 134 31.63 -23.09 -28.16
C ARG A 134 33.08 -23.59 -28.19
N ILE A 135 33.33 -24.76 -27.60
CA ILE A 135 34.64 -25.43 -27.58
C ILE A 135 34.55 -26.75 -28.33
N THR A 136 33.57 -27.59 -28.01
CA THR A 136 33.36 -28.88 -28.67
C THR A 136 32.42 -28.79 -29.86
N ASN A 137 31.62 -27.73 -29.94
CA ASN A 137 30.58 -27.51 -30.93
C ASN A 137 29.62 -28.71 -31.05
N ASP A 138 29.28 -29.29 -29.89
CA ASP A 138 28.39 -30.45 -29.78
C ASP A 138 26.95 -30.06 -29.40
N GLU A 139 26.06 -31.05 -29.37
CA GLU A 139 24.63 -30.86 -29.06
C GLU A 139 24.40 -30.36 -27.63
N ARG A 140 25.30 -30.66 -26.68
CA ARG A 140 25.16 -30.20 -25.29
C ARG A 140 25.39 -28.71 -25.19
N GLU A 141 26.37 -28.18 -25.92
CA GLU A 141 26.59 -26.73 -26.01
C GLU A 141 25.38 -26.02 -26.64
N ASN A 142 24.77 -26.61 -27.68
CA ASN A 142 23.54 -26.07 -28.29
C ASN A 142 22.37 -26.07 -27.29
N GLU A 143 22.18 -27.13 -26.51
CA GLU A 143 21.12 -27.20 -25.51
C GLU A 143 21.35 -26.22 -24.36
N MET A 144 22.60 -26.07 -23.88
CA MET A 144 22.92 -25.08 -22.86
C MET A 144 22.63 -23.65 -23.34
N GLU A 145 22.96 -23.33 -24.60
CA GLU A 145 22.66 -22.03 -25.20
C GLU A 145 21.15 -21.76 -25.26
N ASP A 146 20.36 -22.74 -25.70
CA ASP A 146 18.89 -22.63 -25.74
C ASP A 146 18.29 -22.47 -24.34
N ASN A 147 18.75 -23.27 -23.37
CA ASN A 147 18.31 -23.17 -21.98
C ASN A 147 18.63 -21.80 -21.39
N LEU A 148 19.84 -21.26 -21.61
CA LEU A 148 20.22 -19.94 -21.11
C LEU A 148 19.51 -18.79 -21.84
N THR A 149 19.19 -18.97 -23.13
CA THR A 149 18.36 -18.01 -23.88
C THR A 149 16.94 -17.95 -23.32
N LYS A 150 16.31 -19.10 -23.10
CA LYS A 150 14.99 -19.19 -22.44
C LYS A 150 15.03 -18.60 -21.05
N LEU A 151 16.05 -18.94 -20.26
CA LEU A 151 16.28 -18.35 -18.94
C LEU A 151 16.39 -16.82 -19.00
N GLY A 152 17.13 -16.29 -19.97
CA GLY A 152 17.26 -14.85 -20.19
C GLY A 152 15.91 -14.16 -20.45
N HIS A 153 15.01 -14.80 -21.20
CA HIS A 153 13.64 -14.31 -21.38
C HIS A 153 12.82 -14.40 -20.10
N CYS A 154 12.83 -15.54 -19.43
CA CYS A 154 12.06 -15.73 -18.20
C CYS A 154 12.52 -14.77 -17.08
N ILE A 155 13.82 -14.51 -16.94
CA ILE A 155 14.35 -13.53 -15.98
C ILE A 155 13.84 -12.11 -16.27
N LYS A 156 13.67 -11.73 -17.54
CA LYS A 156 13.08 -10.43 -17.88
C LYS A 156 11.63 -10.35 -17.40
N ILE A 157 10.83 -11.38 -17.65
CA ILE A 157 9.45 -11.45 -17.19
C ILE A 157 9.38 -11.42 -15.66
N ILE A 158 10.22 -12.18 -14.96
CA ILE A 158 10.30 -12.16 -13.49
C ILE A 158 10.64 -10.76 -12.98
N ARG A 159 11.57 -10.06 -13.63
CA ARG A 159 11.91 -8.68 -13.27
C ARG A 159 10.69 -7.78 -13.41
N ASP A 160 9.99 -7.86 -14.53
CA ASP A 160 8.82 -7.02 -14.80
C ASP A 160 7.70 -7.32 -13.78
N GLN A 161 7.42 -8.61 -13.50
CA GLN A 161 6.49 -9.02 -12.42
C GLN A 161 6.93 -8.48 -11.06
N THR A 162 8.22 -8.54 -10.73
CA THR A 162 8.76 -8.06 -9.45
C THR A 162 8.59 -6.54 -9.32
N LEU A 163 8.78 -5.78 -10.40
CA LEU A 163 8.55 -4.33 -10.40
C LEU A 163 7.07 -4.01 -10.22
N GLU A 164 6.18 -4.73 -10.91
CA GLU A 164 4.73 -4.57 -10.75
C GLU A 164 4.26 -4.94 -9.33
N ILE A 165 4.75 -6.05 -8.76
CA ILE A 165 4.51 -6.45 -7.37
C ILE A 165 4.95 -5.35 -6.41
N ASN A 166 6.16 -4.80 -6.61
CA ASN A 166 6.69 -3.73 -5.78
C ASN A 166 5.81 -2.46 -5.85
N ASN A 167 5.42 -2.04 -7.06
CA ASN A 167 4.55 -0.88 -7.24
C ASN A 167 3.19 -1.07 -6.57
N LYS A 168 2.58 -2.26 -6.67
CA LYS A 168 1.32 -2.58 -5.99
C LYS A 168 1.46 -2.55 -4.47
N LEU A 169 2.53 -3.13 -3.93
CA LEU A 169 2.81 -3.08 -2.50
C LEU A 169 2.96 -1.63 -2.01
N ASP A 170 3.66 -0.77 -2.76
CA ASP A 170 3.80 0.65 -2.43
C ASP A 170 2.47 1.41 -2.43
N GLU A 171 1.61 1.15 -3.40
CA GLU A 171 0.25 1.72 -3.47
C GLU A 171 -0.63 1.25 -2.30
N GLN A 172 -0.58 -0.05 -2.00
CA GLN A 172 -1.35 -0.64 -0.91
C GLN A 172 -0.85 -0.15 0.45
N ASN A 173 0.46 0.01 0.64
CA ASN A 173 1.04 0.58 1.86
C ASN A 173 0.53 2.01 2.12
N LYS A 174 0.42 2.84 1.08
CA LYS A 174 -0.19 4.18 1.19
C LYS A 174 -1.66 4.08 1.58
N THR A 175 -2.40 3.18 0.94
CA THR A 175 -3.83 2.96 1.26
C THR A 175 -4.02 2.50 2.71
N ILE A 176 -3.13 1.64 3.23
CA ILE A 176 -3.13 1.20 4.63
C ILE A 176 -2.88 2.39 5.57
N GLN A 177 -1.94 3.27 5.25
CA GLN A 177 -1.69 4.48 6.05
C GLN A 177 -2.92 5.40 6.08
N ASP A 178 -3.57 5.60 4.94
CA ASP A 178 -4.82 6.37 4.88
C ASP A 178 -5.92 5.74 5.73
N ILE A 179 -6.10 4.41 5.62
CA ILE A 179 -7.05 3.64 6.42
C ILE A 179 -6.77 3.81 7.92
N GLN A 180 -5.50 3.74 8.33
CA GLN A 180 -5.13 3.92 9.72
C GLN A 180 -5.50 5.32 10.23
N ASN A 181 -5.20 6.37 9.47
CA ASN A 181 -5.57 7.74 9.83
C ASN A 181 -7.10 7.89 9.92
N ASP A 182 -7.85 7.31 8.98
CA ASP A 182 -9.31 7.35 8.96
C ASP A 182 -9.92 6.59 10.17
N VAL A 183 -9.32 5.47 10.57
CA VAL A 183 -9.70 4.70 11.77
C VAL A 183 -9.45 5.49 13.04
N ASP A 184 -8.28 6.14 13.17
CA ASP A 184 -7.95 6.95 14.34
C ASP A 184 -8.91 8.14 14.48
N GLN A 185 -9.20 8.82 13.37
CA GLN A 185 -10.19 9.90 13.35
C GLN A 185 -11.60 9.41 13.71
N ALA A 186 -12.02 8.27 13.15
CA ALA A 186 -13.31 7.67 13.46
C ALA A 186 -13.43 7.35 14.97
N ASN A 187 -12.37 6.80 15.58
CA ASN A 187 -12.33 6.49 17.00
C ASN A 187 -12.49 7.75 17.87
N ASP A 188 -11.79 8.82 17.53
CA ASP A 188 -11.88 10.11 18.24
C ASP A 188 -13.27 10.74 18.11
N ASP A 189 -13.88 10.67 16.92
CA ASP A 189 -15.21 11.21 16.67
C ASP A 189 -16.30 10.40 17.38
N VAL A 190 -16.18 9.07 17.43
CA VAL A 190 -17.04 8.19 18.24
C VAL A 190 -16.91 8.51 19.72
N ALA A 191 -15.69 8.68 20.24
CA ALA A 191 -15.46 9.03 21.63
C ALA A 191 -16.10 10.39 21.99
N THR A 192 -16.01 11.36 21.08
CA THR A 192 -16.63 12.69 21.22
C THR A 192 -18.15 12.60 21.19
N ALA A 193 -18.73 11.88 20.22
CA ALA A 193 -20.16 11.67 20.13
C ALA A 193 -20.71 10.98 21.38
N ASN A 194 -20.01 9.96 21.89
CA ASN A 194 -20.35 9.28 23.14
C ASN A 194 -20.34 10.20 24.36
N LYS A 195 -19.34 11.10 24.47
CA LYS A 195 -19.31 12.12 25.54
C LYS A 195 -20.48 13.09 25.43
N GLN A 196 -20.88 13.48 24.22
CA GLN A 196 -22.00 14.38 23.99
C GLN A 196 -23.35 13.70 24.30
N ALA A 197 -23.52 12.45 23.89
CA ALA A 197 -24.72 11.66 24.18
C ALA A 197 -24.96 11.55 25.70
N LYS A 198 -23.90 11.39 26.50
CA LYS A 198 -23.98 11.38 27.97
C LYS A 198 -24.37 12.72 28.60
N LYS A 199 -24.29 13.83 27.86
CA LYS A 199 -24.64 15.18 28.33
C LYS A 199 -26.05 15.63 27.92
N CYS A 200 -26.65 14.97 26.93
CA CYS A 200 -28.00 15.29 26.45
C CYS A 200 -29.05 14.74 27.42
#